data_AF-A0A836QV47-F1
#
_entry.id   AF-A0A836QV47-F1
#
_cell.length_a   1.000
_cell.length_b   1.000
_cell.length_c   1.000
_cell.angle_alpha   90.00
_cell.angle_beta   90.00
_cell.angle_gamma   90.00
#
_symmetry.space_group_name_H-M   'P 1'
#
loop_
_entity.id
_entity.type
_entity.pdbx_description
1 polymer ?
#
loop_
_entity_poly.entity_id
_entity_poly.type
_entity_poly.pdbx_seq_one_letter_code
_entity_poly.pdbx_strand_id
1 'polypeptide(L)' 'DGAFIGSNSSLVAPIIINKNAKIAAGSVINKDIPAKYLAIERSKLKFIKKN' A
#
# COMPACT_ATOMS: atom_id res chain seq x y z
N ASP A 1 1.22 15.61 -2.94
CA ASP A 1 1.30 15.67 -4.43
C ASP A 1 2.13 14.56 -5.03
N GLY A 2 1.76 14.07 -6.21
CA GLY A 2 2.51 13.04 -6.95
C GLY A 2 2.51 11.65 -6.31
N ALA A 3 1.68 11.42 -5.30
CA ALA A 3 1.55 10.09 -4.70
C ALA A 3 0.78 9.15 -5.65
N PHE A 4 1.16 7.88 -5.66
CA PHE A 4 0.47 6.83 -6.43
C PHE A 4 -0.21 5.87 -5.46
N ILE A 5 -1.52 5.64 -5.65
CA ILE A 5 -2.31 4.72 -4.84
C ILE A 5 -2.68 3.52 -5.72
N GLY A 6 -2.12 2.35 -5.40
CA GLY A 6 -2.45 1.11 -6.11
C GLY A 6 -3.92 0.73 -5.96
N SER A 7 -4.44 -0.01 -6.93
CA SER A 7 -5.83 -0.48 -6.92
C SER A 7 -6.17 -1.27 -5.66
N ASN A 8 -7.41 -1.17 -5.20
CA ASN A 8 -7.91 -1.86 -4.00
C ASN A 8 -7.09 -1.61 -2.73
N SER A 9 -6.53 -0.39 -2.58
CA SER A 9 -5.90 0.01 -1.31
C SER A 9 -6.95 0.48 -0.31
N SER A 10 -6.78 0.15 0.96
CA SER A 10 -7.60 0.65 2.07
C SER A 10 -6.80 1.65 2.90
N LEU A 11 -7.38 2.83 3.16
CA LEU A 11 -6.74 3.92 3.91
C LEU A 11 -7.46 4.09 5.25
N VAL A 12 -6.82 3.68 6.35
CA VAL A 12 -7.39 3.81 7.70
C VAL A 12 -6.96 5.16 8.26
N ALA A 13 -7.88 6.12 8.27
CA ALA A 13 -7.62 7.47 8.74
C ALA A 13 -7.47 7.54 10.29
N PRO A 14 -6.78 8.56 10.82
CA PRO A 14 -6.01 9.57 10.10
C PRO A 14 -4.61 9.07 9.70
N ILE A 15 -4.17 9.41 8.48
CA ILE A 15 -2.81 9.14 7.98
C ILE A 15 -2.35 10.24 7.01
N ILE A 16 -1.04 10.43 6.90
CA ILE A 16 -0.39 11.34 5.95
C ILE A 16 0.35 10.54 4.87
N ILE A 17 0.02 10.82 3.61
CA ILE A 17 0.72 10.27 2.44
C ILE A 17 1.59 11.39 1.85
N ASN A 18 2.90 11.32 2.10
CA ASN A 18 3.83 12.37 1.68
C ASN A 18 4.09 12.39 0.16
N LYS A 19 4.73 13.46 -0.30
CA LYS A 19 5.01 13.71 -1.72
C LYS A 19 5.71 12.52 -2.39
N ASN A 20 5.23 12.14 -3.57
CA ASN A 20 5.76 11.04 -4.38
C ASN A 20 5.81 9.66 -3.70
N ALA A 21 5.07 9.45 -2.59
CA ALA A 21 4.89 8.13 -2.02
C ALA A 21 4.12 7.20 -2.97
N LYS A 22 4.37 5.89 -2.88
CA LYS A 22 3.66 4.87 -3.65
C LYS A 22 3.04 3.85 -2.71
N ILE A 23 1.80 3.48 -2.94
CA ILE A 23 1.11 2.39 -2.22
C ILE A 23 0.93 1.22 -3.20
N ALA A 24 1.39 0.04 -2.83
CA ALA A 24 1.20 -1.16 -3.63
C ALA A 24 -0.29 -1.59 -3.64
N ALA A 25 -0.76 -2.13 -4.76
CA ALA A 25 -2.14 -2.60 -4.89
C ALA A 25 -2.50 -3.65 -3.83
N GLY A 26 -3.73 -3.56 -3.32
CA GLY A 26 -4.27 -4.45 -2.29
C GLY A 26 -3.72 -4.21 -0.88
N SER A 27 -3.06 -3.08 -0.62
CA SER A 27 -2.51 -2.78 0.71
C SER A 27 -3.52 -2.14 1.63
N VAL A 28 -3.46 -2.47 2.92
CA VAL A 28 -4.09 -1.72 4.00
C VAL A 28 -3.03 -0.78 4.58
N ILE A 29 -3.33 0.51 4.69
CA ILE A 29 -2.39 1.51 5.22
C ILE A 29 -2.99 2.13 6.48
N ASN A 30 -2.29 1.95 7.60
CA ASN A 30 -2.68 2.45 8.93
C ASN A 30 -1.59 3.31 9.58
N LYS A 31 -0.57 3.73 8.81
CA LYS A 31 0.54 4.56 9.25
C LYS A 31 0.90 5.57 8.16
N ASP A 32 1.49 6.67 8.60
CA ASP A 32 2.04 7.68 7.69
C ASP A 32 3.12 7.07 6.78
N ILE A 33 3.12 7.52 5.52
CA ILE A 33 4.08 7.08 4.51
C ILE A 33 5.06 8.22 4.23
N PRO A 34 6.38 8.02 4.41
CA PRO A 34 7.39 9.03 4.09
C PRO A 34 7.42 9.40 2.59
N ALA A 35 7.98 10.57 2.27
CA ALA A 35 8.11 11.01 0.89
C ALA A 35 8.99 10.06 0.08
N LYS A 36 8.61 9.76 -1.17
CA LYS A 36 9.33 8.87 -2.10
C LYS A 36 9.47 7.40 -1.64
N TYR A 37 8.68 6.96 -0.66
CA TYR A 37 8.69 5.56 -0.19
C TYR A 37 7.63 4.71 -0.88
N LEU A 38 7.87 3.39 -0.95
CA LEU A 38 6.87 2.38 -1.30
C LEU A 38 6.31 1.78 -0.02
N ALA A 39 5.02 1.98 0.23
CA ALA A 39 4.27 1.26 1.24
C ALA A 39 3.63 0.02 0.64
N ILE A 40 3.81 -1.12 1.30
CA ILE A 40 3.27 -2.41 0.87
C ILE A 40 2.88 -3.21 2.11
N GLU A 41 1.61 -3.60 2.19
CA GLU A 41 1.11 -4.52 3.22
C GLU A 41 0.30 -5.62 2.53
N ARG A 42 0.90 -6.80 2.38
CA ARG A 42 0.23 -7.98 1.83
C ARG A 42 1.01 -9.25 2.14
N SER A 43 0.33 -10.39 2.15
CA SER A 43 1.00 -11.69 2.21
C SER A 43 1.80 -11.95 0.93
N LYS A 44 2.88 -12.73 1.06
CA LYS A 44 3.57 -13.30 -0.12
C LYS A 44 2.58 -14.17 -0.91
N LEU A 45 2.61 -14.04 -2.23
CA LEU A 45 1.84 -14.91 -3.13
C LEU A 45 2.28 -16.36 -2.92
N LYS A 46 1.33 -17.26 -2.72
CA LYS A 46 1.57 -18.69 -2.59
C LYS A 46 0.73 -19.41 -3.63
N PHE A 47 1.35 -20.32 -4.36
CA PHE A 47 0.65 -21.25 -5.23
C PHE A 47 0.41 -22.54 -4.45
N ILE A 48 -0.85 -22.94 -4.31
CA ILE A 48 -1.25 -24.17 -3.61
C ILE A 48 -1.96 -25.05 -4.64
N LYS A 49 -1.40 -26.23 -4.91
CA LYS A 49 -2.05 -27.23 -5.78
C LYS A 49 -3.29 -27.76 -5.05
N LYS A 50 -4.46 -27.66 -5.68
CA LYS A 50 -5.69 -28.31 -5.19
C LYS A 50 -5.80 -29.69 -5.83
N ASN A 51 -6.24 -30.66 -5.04
CA ASN A 51 -6.56 -32.02 -5.49
C ASN A 51 -7.93 -32.05 -6.17
#